data_AF-A0A7J8YTR8-F1
#
_entry.id   AF-A0A7J8YTR8-F1
#
_cell.length_a   1.000
_cell.length_b   1.000
_cell.length_c   1.000
_cell.angle_alpha   90.00
_cell.angle_beta   90.00
_cell.angle_gamma   90.00
#
_symmetry.space_group_name_H-M   'P 1'
#
loop_
_entity.id
_entity.type
_entity.pdbx_description
1 polymer ?
#
loop_
_entity_poly.entity_id
_entity_poly.type
_entity_poly.pdbx_seq_one_letter_code
_entity_poly.pdbx_strand_id
1 'polypeptide(L)'
;GYGTLEELLEVITWAQLGIHDKPVGLLNVDGYYNSLLSFIDKAVEEGFISPNARQIIVSAPTAKELVKKLEEYVPCHERVASKLSWEMEQLGYKTYDISRREVWGPLPPPKRVDDICDVQEEGKGRTMCRGHFKTL
;
A
#
# COMPACT_ATOMS: atom_id res chain seq x y z
N GLY A 1 0.73 14.57 -21.45
CA GLY A 1 2.04 14.09 -21.97
C GLY A 1 2.70 13.22 -20.90
N TYR A 2 3.99 12.90 -21.01
CA TYR A 2 4.67 12.08 -20.00
C TYR A 2 4.59 12.68 -18.59
N GLY A 3 4.82 13.98 -18.44
CA GLY A 3 4.66 14.65 -17.13
C GLY A 3 3.27 14.49 -16.54
N THR A 4 2.22 14.76 -17.32
CA THR A 4 0.82 14.56 -16.89
C THR A 4 0.53 13.12 -16.44
N LEU A 5 1.11 12.13 -17.10
CA LEU A 5 0.91 10.72 -16.74
C LEU A 5 1.63 10.37 -15.45
N GLU A 6 2.84 10.89 -15.25
CA GLU A 6 3.62 10.68 -14.03
C GLU A 6 2.94 11.34 -12.82
N GLU A 7 2.54 12.62 -12.92
CA GLU A 7 1.78 13.34 -11.90
C GLU A 7 0.47 12.61 -11.55
N LEU A 8 -0.24 12.12 -12.58
CA LEU A 8 -1.48 11.36 -12.40
C LEU A 8 -1.26 10.09 -11.57
N LEU A 9 -0.23 9.31 -11.91
CA LEU A 9 0.07 8.05 -11.22
C LEU A 9 0.56 8.29 -9.78
N GLU A 10 1.29 9.39 -9.53
CA GLU A 10 1.68 9.79 -8.18
C GLU A 10 0.45 10.05 -7.29
N VAL A 11 -0.49 10.86 -7.75
CA VAL A 11 -1.70 11.19 -6.97
C VAL A 11 -2.59 9.96 -6.77
N ILE A 12 -2.69 9.06 -7.75
CA ILE A 12 -3.39 7.77 -7.58
C ILE A 12 -2.73 6.94 -6.48
N THR A 13 -1.39 6.92 -6.43
CA THR A 13 -0.64 6.17 -5.42
C THR A 13 -0.86 6.76 -4.02
N TRP A 14 -0.92 8.09 -3.88
CA TRP A 14 -1.22 8.74 -2.60
C TRP A 14 -2.63 8.40 -2.09
N ALA A 15 -3.62 8.38 -2.98
CA ALA A 15 -4.95 7.88 -2.65
C ALA A 15 -4.89 6.41 -2.21
N GLN A 16 -4.17 5.55 -2.95
CA GLN A 16 -4.05 4.13 -2.60
C GLN A 16 -3.41 3.90 -1.23
N LEU A 17 -2.45 4.74 -0.83
CA LEU A 17 -1.82 4.69 0.50
C LEU A 17 -2.71 5.26 1.61
N GLY A 18 -3.83 5.89 1.26
CA GLY A 18 -4.75 6.53 2.20
C GLY A 18 -4.25 7.89 2.72
N ILE A 19 -3.37 8.58 1.97
CA ILE A 19 -2.91 9.94 2.31
C ILE A 19 -4.03 10.96 2.10
N HIS A 20 -4.91 10.71 1.11
CA HIS A 20 -6.12 11.48 0.89
C HIS A 20 -7.25 10.62 0.34
N ASP A 21 -8.49 11.03 0.64
CA ASP A 21 -9.69 10.32 0.20
C ASP A 21 -10.31 10.90 -1.08
N LYS A 22 -9.65 11.88 -1.73
CA LYS A 22 -10.17 12.54 -2.93
C LYS A 22 -10.07 11.64 -4.17
N PRO A 23 -11.12 11.59 -5.03
CA PRO A 23 -11.06 10.87 -6.30
C PRO A 23 -10.15 11.60 -7.31
N VAL A 24 -9.64 10.84 -8.26
CA VAL A 24 -8.81 11.35 -9.37
C VAL A 24 -9.64 11.35 -10.65
N GLY A 25 -9.93 12.54 -11.17
CA GLY A 25 -10.78 12.74 -12.35
C GLY A 25 -10.00 12.70 -13.67
N LEU A 26 -10.44 11.88 -14.61
CA LEU A 26 -9.93 11.82 -15.99
C LEU A 26 -10.99 12.30 -16.98
N LEU A 27 -10.73 13.45 -17.60
CA LEU A 27 -11.55 13.95 -18.71
C LEU A 27 -11.16 13.20 -20.00
N ASN A 28 -11.96 12.21 -20.36
CA ASN A 28 -11.69 11.27 -21.45
C ASN A 28 -12.30 11.74 -22.79
N VAL A 29 -11.79 12.85 -23.31
CA VAL A 29 -12.22 13.40 -24.61
C VAL A 29 -11.82 12.43 -25.73
N ASP A 30 -12.79 12.08 -26.59
CA ASP A 30 -12.61 11.19 -27.75
C ASP A 30 -11.93 9.84 -27.43
N GLY A 31 -12.02 9.40 -26.16
CA GLY A 31 -11.40 8.13 -25.73
C GLY A 31 -9.88 8.18 -25.57
N TYR A 32 -9.27 9.37 -25.44
CA TYR A 32 -7.82 9.54 -25.27
C TYR A 32 -7.21 8.65 -24.17
N TYR A 33 -7.91 8.46 -23.05
CA TYR A 33 -7.44 7.66 -21.90
C TYR A 33 -7.91 6.19 -21.94
N ASN A 34 -8.57 5.72 -23.01
CA ASN A 34 -9.09 4.35 -23.07
C ASN A 34 -8.00 3.30 -22.86
N SER A 35 -6.85 3.43 -23.54
CA SER A 35 -5.75 2.48 -23.38
C SER A 35 -5.17 2.46 -21.97
N LEU A 36 -5.11 3.62 -21.30
CA LEU A 36 -4.66 3.71 -19.91
C LEU A 36 -5.66 3.04 -18.97
N LEU A 37 -6.94 3.31 -19.13
CA LEU A 37 -8.00 2.70 -18.33
C LEU A 37 -8.02 1.18 -18.52
N SER A 38 -7.90 0.68 -19.76
CA SER A 38 -7.82 -0.76 -20.03
C SER A 38 -6.56 -1.41 -19.45
N PHE A 39 -5.42 -0.71 -19.46
CA PHE A 39 -4.21 -1.19 -18.79
C PHE A 39 -4.42 -1.34 -17.28
N ILE A 40 -5.06 -0.36 -16.64
CA ILE A 40 -5.37 -0.40 -15.21
C ILE A 40 -6.39 -1.53 -14.93
N ASP A 41 -7.42 -1.68 -15.75
CA ASP A 41 -8.39 -2.79 -15.63
C ASP A 41 -7.68 -4.15 -15.71
N LYS A 42 -6.73 -4.29 -16.63
CA LYS A 42 -5.91 -5.50 -16.73
C LYS A 42 -5.05 -5.73 -15.48
N ALA A 43 -4.45 -4.68 -14.93
CA ALA A 43 -3.68 -4.78 -13.69
C ALA A 43 -4.57 -5.19 -12.49
N VAL A 44 -5.87 -4.86 -12.51
CA VAL A 44 -6.85 -5.35 -11.52
C VAL A 44 -7.13 -6.84 -11.74
N GLU A 45 -7.37 -7.27 -12.98
CA GLU A 45 -7.59 -8.68 -13.32
C GLU A 45 -6.43 -9.58 -12.91
N GLU A 46 -5.20 -9.12 -13.14
CA GLU A 46 -3.97 -9.84 -12.78
C GLU A 46 -3.63 -9.73 -11.27
N GLY A 47 -4.40 -8.96 -10.50
CA GLY A 47 -4.26 -8.85 -9.04
C GLY A 47 -3.16 -7.88 -8.56
N PHE A 48 -2.58 -7.08 -9.44
CA PHE A 48 -1.62 -6.02 -9.06
C PHE A 48 -2.30 -4.83 -8.41
N ILE A 49 -3.55 -4.54 -8.78
CA ILE A 49 -4.36 -3.44 -8.23
C ILE A 49 -5.62 -4.04 -7.59
N SER A 50 -5.95 -3.62 -6.37
CA SER A 50 -7.20 -4.09 -5.75
C SER A 50 -8.43 -3.48 -6.45
N PRO A 51 -9.57 -4.20 -6.50
CA PRO A 51 -10.81 -3.64 -7.05
C PRO A 51 -11.26 -2.33 -6.38
N ASN A 52 -10.92 -2.14 -5.10
CA ASN A 52 -11.20 -0.89 -4.37
C ASN A 52 -10.29 0.25 -4.82
N ALA A 53 -8.99 -0.01 -5.02
CA ALA A 53 -8.06 0.99 -5.55
C ALA A 53 -8.43 1.42 -6.98
N ARG A 54 -9.02 0.52 -7.78
CA ARG A 54 -9.52 0.87 -9.11
C ARG A 54 -10.57 1.99 -9.12
N GLN A 55 -11.34 2.09 -8.06
CA GLN A 55 -12.41 3.10 -7.91
C GLN A 55 -11.86 4.50 -7.62
N ILE A 56 -10.56 4.65 -7.30
CA ILE A 56 -9.93 5.96 -7.12
C ILE A 56 -10.06 6.81 -8.39
N ILE A 57 -10.02 6.17 -9.55
CA ILE A 57 -10.04 6.84 -10.85
C ILE A 57 -11.48 6.93 -11.37
N VAL A 58 -11.92 8.16 -11.58
CA VAL A 58 -13.24 8.49 -12.14
C VAL A 58 -13.05 9.11 -13.51
N SER A 59 -13.65 8.53 -14.55
CA SER A 59 -13.57 9.06 -15.91
C SER A 59 -14.93 9.46 -16.48
N ALA A 60 -14.93 10.51 -17.30
CA ALA A 60 -16.08 10.91 -18.10
C ALA A 60 -15.65 11.64 -19.38
N PRO A 61 -16.45 11.57 -20.47
CA PRO A 61 -16.14 12.24 -21.74
C PRO A 61 -16.35 13.76 -21.68
N THR A 62 -17.13 14.27 -20.73
CA THR A 62 -17.43 15.71 -20.61
C THR A 62 -17.10 16.24 -19.22
N ALA A 63 -16.70 17.52 -19.15
CA ALA A 63 -16.37 18.17 -17.88
C ALA A 63 -17.56 18.19 -16.91
N LYS A 64 -18.78 18.43 -17.42
CA LYS A 64 -20.01 18.45 -16.61
C LYS A 64 -20.29 17.11 -15.96
N GLU A 65 -20.17 16.03 -16.72
CA GLU A 65 -20.35 14.67 -16.20
C GLU A 65 -19.23 14.30 -15.22
N LEU A 66 -17.99 14.69 -15.50
CA LEU A 66 -16.86 14.43 -14.63
C LEU A 66 -17.06 15.08 -13.26
N VAL A 67 -17.37 16.38 -13.23
CA VAL A 67 -17.61 17.13 -11.98
C VAL A 67 -18.74 16.47 -11.18
N LYS A 68 -19.85 16.13 -11.82
CA LYS A 68 -20.96 15.44 -11.15
C LYS A 68 -20.50 14.13 -10.50
N LYS A 69 -19.75 13.29 -11.22
CA LYS A 69 -19.24 12.02 -10.66
C LYS A 69 -18.24 12.23 -9.52
N LEU A 70 -17.45 13.31 -9.56
CA LEU A 70 -16.52 13.66 -8.49
C LEU A 70 -17.26 14.12 -7.22
N GLU A 71 -18.37 14.85 -7.38
CA GLU A 71 -19.23 15.28 -6.25
C GLU A 71 -19.97 14.09 -5.60
N GLU A 72 -20.38 13.11 -6.40
CA GLU A 72 -21.07 11.89 -5.95
C GLU A 72 -20.11 10.83 -5.38
N TYR A 73 -18.80 11.07 -5.43
CA TYR A 73 -17.80 10.09 -5.04
C TYR A 73 -17.83 9.79 -3.53
N VAL A 74 -17.86 8.49 -3.21
CA VAL A 74 -17.67 7.99 -1.84
C VAL A 74 -16.39 7.15 -1.79
N PRO A 75 -15.43 7.48 -0.92
CA PRO A 75 -14.19 6.73 -0.77
C PRO A 75 -14.47 5.28 -0.38
N CYS A 76 -13.91 4.34 -1.13
CA CYS A 76 -14.10 2.90 -0.93
C CYS A 76 -12.78 2.11 -0.80
N HIS A 77 -11.63 2.79 -0.75
CA HIS A 77 -10.33 2.16 -0.55
C HIS A 77 -9.99 2.06 0.95
N GLU A 78 -9.46 0.92 1.36
CA GLU A 78 -9.07 0.67 2.76
C GLU A 78 -7.77 1.43 3.07
N ARG A 79 -7.72 2.16 4.19
CA ARG A 79 -6.51 2.90 4.59
C ARG A 79 -5.38 1.91 4.93
N VAL A 80 -4.49 1.68 3.98
CA VAL A 80 -3.34 0.76 4.15
C VAL A 80 -2.47 1.19 5.35
N ALA A 81 -2.29 2.50 5.55
CA ALA A 81 -1.52 3.04 6.68
C ALA A 81 -2.10 2.67 8.06
N SER A 82 -3.41 2.46 8.18
CA SER A 82 -4.04 2.14 9.47
C SER A 82 -3.73 0.72 9.96
N LYS A 83 -3.32 -0.19 9.06
CA LYS A 83 -2.87 -1.55 9.42
C LYS A 83 -1.47 -1.56 10.04
N LEU A 84 -0.63 -0.57 9.72
CA LEU A 84 0.75 -0.50 10.21
C LEU A 84 0.86 0.03 11.64
N SER A 85 -0.22 0.54 12.25
CA SER A 85 -0.17 0.99 13.64
C SER A 85 -0.25 -0.16 14.67
N TRP A 86 -0.52 -1.40 14.24
CA TRP A 86 -0.83 -2.52 15.15
C TRP A 86 0.17 -3.69 15.12
N GLU A 87 1.30 -3.58 14.42
CA GLU A 87 2.41 -4.55 14.57
C GLU A 87 3.48 -4.06 15.55
N MET A 88 3.56 -2.75 15.83
CA MET A 88 4.48 -2.21 16.85
C MET A 88 4.00 -2.50 18.28
N GLU A 89 2.68 -2.58 18.51
CA GLU A 89 2.13 -2.96 19.82
C GLU A 89 2.36 -4.44 20.15
N GLN A 90 2.48 -5.32 19.14
CA GLN A 90 2.70 -6.75 19.35
C GLN A 90 4.16 -7.14 19.64
N LEU A 91 5.10 -6.20 19.46
CA LEU A 91 6.52 -6.40 19.79
C LEU A 91 6.92 -5.82 21.16
N GLY A 92 5.96 -5.36 21.96
CA GLY A 92 6.16 -5.12 23.39
C GLY A 92 7.22 -4.07 23.74
N TYR A 93 7.53 -3.13 22.85
CA TYR A 93 8.38 -1.98 23.21
C TYR A 93 7.55 -1.00 24.02
N LYS A 94 7.62 -1.13 25.35
CA LYS A 94 6.98 -0.20 26.28
C LYS A 94 7.49 1.22 25.98
N THR A 95 6.55 2.12 25.77
CA THR A 95 6.78 3.57 25.79
C THR A 95 7.51 3.95 27.07
N TYR A 96 8.78 4.34 26.94
CA TYR A 96 9.52 4.95 28.04
C TYR A 96 8.89 6.33 28.26
N ASP A 97 8.10 6.42 29.32
CA ASP A 97 7.60 7.68 29.84
C ASP A 97 8.80 8.53 30.31
N ILE A 98 9.11 9.59 29.55
CA ILE A 98 10.13 10.59 29.88
C ILE A 98 9.51 11.56 30.90
N SER A 99 9.10 11.03 32.05
CA SER A 99 8.61 11.81 33.19
C SER A 99 8.96 11.15 34.53
N ARG A 100 10.22 10.76 34.69
CA ARG A 100 10.84 10.71 36.01
C ARG A 100 12.33 10.92 35.90
N ARG A 101 12.78 12.11 36.32
CA ARG A 101 14.18 12.33 36.65
C ARG A 101 14.55 11.36 37.78
N GLU A 102 15.77 10.85 37.68
CA GLU A 102 16.64 10.30 38.73
C GLU A 102 17.09 8.83 38.53
N VAL A 103 18.42 8.71 38.49
CA VAL A 103 19.30 7.53 38.57
C VAL A 103 19.55 6.73 37.27
N TRP A 104 20.61 7.13 36.56
CA TRP A 104 21.29 6.25 35.59
C TRP A 104 22.17 5.24 36.35
N GLY A 105 21.78 3.97 36.36
CA GLY A 105 22.69 2.84 36.59
C GLY A 105 23.39 2.44 35.28
N PRO A 106 24.58 1.83 35.32
CA PRO A 106 25.34 1.52 34.12
C PRO A 106 24.59 0.54 33.21
N LEU A 107 24.62 0.83 31.90
CA LEU A 107 24.02 -0.01 30.87
C LEU A 107 24.64 -1.42 30.88
N PRO A 108 23.84 -2.49 30.74
CA PRO A 108 24.38 -3.84 30.60
C PRO A 108 25.18 -3.95 29.28
N PRO A 109 26.26 -4.75 29.25
CA PRO A 109 27.06 -4.91 28.05
C PRO A 109 26.27 -5.63 26.94
N PRO A 110 26.57 -5.36 25.66
CA PRO A 110 25.90 -6.01 24.53
C PRO A 110 26.16 -7.52 24.56
N LYS A 111 25.10 -8.32 24.43
CA LYS A 111 25.23 -9.78 24.32
C LYS A 111 25.92 -10.14 22.99
N ARG A 112 26.94 -11.00 23.07
CA ARG A 112 27.72 -11.53 21.95
C ARG A 112 26.88 -12.55 21.15
N VAL A 113 27.10 -12.63 19.85
CA VAL A 113 26.32 -13.35 18.83
C VAL A 113 26.49 -14.89 18.84
N ASP A 114 27.00 -15.51 19.90
CA ASP A 114 27.45 -16.91 19.83
C ASP A 114 26.56 -17.96 20.53
N ASP A 115 25.39 -17.60 21.09
CA ASP A 115 24.51 -18.56 21.79
C ASP A 115 23.21 -18.88 21.03
N ILE A 116 23.31 -19.32 19.77
CA ILE A 116 22.22 -20.03 19.09
C ILE A 116 22.74 -21.38 18.62
N CYS A 117 22.77 -22.33 19.54
CA CYS A 117 22.72 -23.76 19.25
C CYS A 117 21.80 -24.38 20.29
N ASP A 118 20.55 -24.61 19.92
CA ASP A 118 19.90 -25.86 20.27
C ASP A 118 18.86 -26.23 19.22
N VAL A 119 19.08 -27.42 18.68
CA VAL A 119 18.27 -28.12 17.70
C VAL A 119 17.05 -28.68 18.39
N GLN A 120 15.86 -28.48 17.81
CA GLN A 120 14.77 -29.43 17.99
C GLN A 120 14.02 -29.59 16.68
N GLU A 121 14.29 -30.71 16.00
CA GLU A 121 13.41 -31.28 14.99
C GLU A 121 12.18 -31.88 15.68
N GLU A 122 10.98 -31.58 15.17
CA GLU A 122 9.91 -32.56 14.95
C GLU A 122 8.98 -32.05 13.82
N GLY A 123 8.60 -32.97 12.93
CA GLY A 123 8.19 -32.67 11.56
C GLY A 123 6.70 -32.55 11.28
N LYS A 124 6.38 -31.84 10.18
CA LYS A 124 5.45 -32.30 9.13
C LYS A 124 5.43 -31.33 7.93
N GLY A 125 5.85 -31.84 6.77
CA GLY A 125 5.24 -31.57 5.46
C GLY A 125 5.28 -30.15 4.91
N ARG A 126 6.42 -29.77 4.31
CA ARG A 126 6.50 -28.69 3.30
C ARG A 126 6.00 -29.24 1.96
N THR A 127 4.95 -28.64 1.38
CA THR A 127 4.74 -28.71 -0.08
C THR A 127 5.25 -27.41 -0.68
N MET A 128 6.19 -27.59 -1.60
CA MET A 128 7.07 -26.61 -2.20
C MET A 128 6.36 -25.76 -3.26
N CYS A 129 6.43 -24.43 -3.15
CA CYS A 129 6.15 -23.53 -4.26
C CYS A 129 7.25 -23.68 -5.32
N ARG A 130 6.90 -24.11 -6.54
CA ARG A 130 7.74 -23.98 -7.73
C ARG A 130 7.11 -22.95 -8.67
N GLY A 131 7.59 -21.70 -8.59
CA GLY A 131 7.43 -20.72 -9.65
C GLY A 131 8.76 -20.59 -10.39
N HIS A 132 8.90 -21.25 -11.52
CA HIS A 132 10.04 -21.08 -12.42
C HIS A 132 9.91 -19.72 -13.11
N PHE A 133 10.79 -18.79 -12.77
CA PHE A 133 11.13 -17.65 -13.61
C PHE A 133 11.90 -18.17 -14.82
N LYS A 134 11.38 -17.99 -16.03
CA LYS A 134 12.19 -18.02 -17.25
C LYS A 134 12.01 -16.70 -17.97
N THR A 135 13.05 -15.89 -17.86
CA THR A 135 13.35 -14.77 -18.73
C THR A 135 13.65 -15.30 -20.13
N LEU A 136 12.89 -14.85 -21.12
CA LEU A 136 13.33 -14.40 -22.46
C LEU A 136 12.12 -13.80 -23.17
#